data_AF-A0A0G0G886-F1
#
_entry.id   AF-A0A0G0G886-F1
#
_cell.length_a   1.000
_cell.length_b   1.000
_cell.length_c   1.000
_cell.angle_alpha   90.00
_cell.angle_beta   90.00
_cell.angle_gamma   90.00
#
_symmetry.space_group_name_H-M   'P 1'
#
loop_
_entity.id
_entity.type
_entity.pdbx_description
1 polymer ?
#
loop_
_entity_poly.entity_id
_entity_poly.type
_entity_poly.pdbx_seq_one_letter_code
_entity_poly.pdbx_strand_id
1 'polypeptide(L)'
;MRRHRESIEIQEPPIKELGKKRSCLKSTCTTGCGCIVIFIIASLLLVKFIAAPRAKELKQIPANFPTGIPIYDKDNIDKITYLSGAQKNRGLEIAGYLPKFVLSPIMLLVEKKTLEPSQNIQAEYDWKNINELIKKPIADHRSILQIEWSGLPAEPEFIKSFLIEELKKNYYYEITANSENIDQFIFNSPNKNIEGSVYIQKNDPSKKGTDYMSLIVNYPEE
;
A
#
# COMPACT_ATOMS: atom_id res chain seq x y z
N MET A 1 -90.61 -43.89 -27.85
CA MET A 1 -89.90 -42.63 -28.20
C MET A 1 -88.44 -42.74 -27.80
N ARG A 2 -87.53 -42.70 -28.79
CA ARG A 2 -86.08 -42.92 -28.63
C ARG A 2 -85.43 -41.54 -28.42
N ARG A 3 -84.78 -41.29 -27.27
CA ARG A 3 -84.08 -40.02 -27.03
C ARG A 3 -82.80 -39.99 -27.86
N HIS A 4 -82.72 -39.08 -28.83
CA HIS A 4 -81.47 -38.69 -29.48
C HIS A 4 -80.56 -38.07 -28.41
N ARG A 5 -79.37 -38.64 -28.21
CA ARG A 5 -78.29 -38.00 -27.48
C ARG A 5 -77.43 -37.28 -28.51
N GLU A 6 -77.47 -35.97 -28.51
CA GLU A 6 -76.54 -35.15 -29.29
C GLU A 6 -75.12 -35.35 -28.71
N SER A 7 -74.16 -35.60 -29.59
CA SER A 7 -72.75 -35.70 -29.21
C SER A 7 -72.24 -34.30 -28.90
N ILE A 8 -72.04 -34.02 -27.62
CA ILE A 8 -71.37 -32.80 -27.17
C ILE A 8 -69.90 -32.98 -27.51
N GLU A 9 -69.46 -32.35 -28.61
CA GLU A 9 -68.05 -32.21 -28.96
C GLU A 9 -67.43 -31.22 -27.97
N ILE A 10 -66.68 -31.76 -27.01
CA ILE A 10 -65.93 -30.95 -26.04
C ILE A 10 -64.84 -30.23 -26.83
N GLN A 11 -65.07 -28.97 -27.18
CA GLN A 11 -64.00 -28.09 -27.65
C GLN A 11 -62.99 -27.93 -26.51
N GLU A 12 -61.88 -28.65 -26.60
CA GLU A 12 -60.71 -28.36 -25.77
C GLU A 12 -60.28 -26.92 -26.08
N PRO A 13 -60.16 -26.04 -25.06
CA PRO A 13 -59.64 -24.70 -25.31
C PRO A 13 -58.22 -24.84 -25.88
N PRO A 14 -57.80 -23.99 -26.83
CA PRO A 14 -56.52 -24.13 -27.49
C PRO A 14 -55.39 -23.99 -26.46
N ILE A 15 -54.83 -25.10 -25.99
CA ILE A 15 -53.68 -25.14 -25.07
C ILE A 15 -52.36 -24.78 -25.80
N LYS A 16 -52.44 -24.35 -27.08
CA LYS A 16 -51.28 -24.12 -27.95
C LYS A 16 -50.79 -22.68 -28.04
N GLU A 17 -51.19 -21.77 -27.15
CA GLU A 17 -50.65 -20.40 -27.12
C GLU A 17 -49.93 -20.00 -25.82
N LEU A 18 -49.72 -20.91 -24.86
CA LEU A 18 -48.89 -20.62 -23.68
C LEU A 18 -47.39 -20.96 -23.89
N GLY A 19 -46.98 -21.31 -25.11
CA GLY A 19 -45.64 -21.79 -25.43
C GLY A 19 -44.64 -20.75 -25.96
N LYS A 20 -44.97 -19.44 -25.97
CA LYS A 20 -44.12 -18.43 -26.62
C LYS A 20 -43.82 -17.21 -25.76
N LYS A 21 -43.48 -17.40 -24.48
CA LYS A 21 -42.68 -16.40 -23.77
C LYS A 21 -41.27 -16.46 -24.34
N ARG A 22 -40.99 -15.63 -25.35
CA ARG A 22 -39.63 -15.39 -25.83
C ARG A 22 -38.78 -15.06 -24.60
N SER A 23 -37.82 -15.92 -24.33
CA SER A 23 -36.90 -15.82 -23.20
C SER A 23 -35.88 -14.71 -23.44
N CYS A 24 -36.34 -13.49 -23.74
CA CYS A 24 -35.47 -12.30 -23.82
C CYS A 24 -34.83 -12.00 -22.47
N LEU A 25 -35.44 -12.44 -21.35
CA LEU A 25 -34.84 -12.28 -20.02
C LEU A 25 -33.51 -13.05 -19.85
N LYS A 26 -33.28 -14.14 -20.59
CA LYS A 26 -32.02 -14.92 -20.48
C LYS A 26 -30.87 -14.31 -21.30
N SER A 27 -31.17 -13.62 -22.41
CA SER A 27 -30.16 -12.96 -23.24
C SER A 27 -29.77 -11.57 -22.74
N THR A 28 -30.68 -10.82 -22.09
CA THR A 28 -30.38 -9.46 -21.60
C THR A 28 -29.66 -9.48 -20.24
N CYS A 29 -29.89 -10.50 -19.41
CA CYS A 29 -29.24 -10.61 -18.10
C CYS A 29 -27.76 -11.02 -18.21
N THR A 30 -27.40 -11.76 -19.25
CA THR A 30 -26.00 -12.15 -19.55
C THR A 30 -25.18 -10.98 -20.10
N THR A 31 -25.76 -10.12 -20.95
CA THR A 31 -25.07 -8.89 -21.42
C THR A 31 -24.99 -7.83 -20.32
N GLY A 32 -26.05 -7.66 -19.52
CA GLY A 32 -26.08 -6.69 -18.41
C GLY A 32 -25.14 -7.05 -17.27
N CYS A 33 -25.20 -8.29 -16.77
CA CYS A 33 -24.31 -8.75 -15.69
C CYS A 33 -22.86 -8.87 -16.17
N GLY A 34 -22.63 -9.31 -17.40
CA GLY A 34 -21.28 -9.38 -18.00
C GLY A 34 -20.62 -8.00 -18.10
N CYS A 35 -21.34 -6.97 -18.56
CA CYS A 35 -20.79 -5.61 -18.62
C CYS A 35 -20.47 -5.04 -17.24
N ILE A 36 -21.29 -5.31 -16.22
CA ILE A 36 -21.02 -4.88 -14.84
C ILE A 36 -19.77 -5.57 -14.30
N VAL A 37 -19.61 -6.88 -14.52
CA VAL A 37 -18.41 -7.61 -14.11
C VAL A 37 -17.16 -7.08 -14.81
N ILE A 38 -17.23 -6.83 -16.12
CA ILE A 38 -16.12 -6.23 -16.88
C ILE A 38 -15.78 -4.83 -16.36
N PHE A 39 -16.80 -4.01 -16.07
CA PHE A 39 -16.60 -2.67 -15.51
C PHE A 39 -15.94 -2.73 -14.12
N ILE A 40 -16.36 -3.66 -13.26
CA ILE A 40 -15.73 -3.88 -11.95
C ILE A 40 -14.27 -4.31 -12.12
N ILE A 41 -13.98 -5.26 -13.01
CA ILE A 41 -12.60 -5.72 -13.28
C ILE A 41 -11.75 -4.56 -13.84
N ALA A 42 -12.26 -3.79 -14.80
CA ALA A 42 -11.57 -2.64 -15.37
C ALA A 42 -11.30 -1.56 -14.32
N SER A 43 -12.27 -1.28 -13.45
CA SER A 43 -12.12 -0.35 -12.33
C SER A 43 -11.04 -0.83 -11.34
N LEU A 44 -11.03 -2.11 -10.98
CA LEU A 44 -9.99 -2.69 -10.12
C LEU A 44 -8.60 -2.60 -10.74
N LEU A 45 -8.49 -2.82 -12.06
CA LEU A 45 -7.23 -2.67 -12.78
C LEU A 45 -6.76 -1.21 -12.78
N LEU A 46 -7.65 -0.25 -13.06
CA LEU A 46 -7.32 1.18 -13.01
C LEU A 46 -6.85 1.61 -11.62
N VAL A 47 -7.54 1.17 -10.56
CA VAL A 47 -7.11 1.42 -9.18
C VAL A 47 -5.73 0.83 -8.93
N LYS A 48 -5.45 -0.40 -9.37
CA LYS A 48 -4.12 -1.02 -9.23
C LYS A 48 -3.01 -0.21 -9.91
N PHE A 49 -3.27 0.33 -11.10
CA PHE A 49 -2.27 1.10 -11.85
C PHE A 49 -2.04 2.52 -11.30
N ILE A 50 -3.05 3.13 -10.67
CA ILE A 50 -2.97 4.47 -10.07
C ILE A 50 -2.43 4.41 -8.63
N ALA A 51 -2.81 3.39 -7.86
CA ALA A 51 -2.47 3.28 -6.43
C ALA A 51 -1.08 2.67 -6.17
N ALA A 52 -0.45 2.05 -7.17
CA ALA A 52 0.89 1.48 -7.00
C ALA A 52 1.94 2.60 -6.85
N PRO A 53 2.74 2.62 -5.76
CA PRO A 53 3.85 3.54 -5.61
C PRO A 53 4.86 3.34 -6.75
N ARG A 54 5.32 4.44 -7.36
CA ARG A 54 6.32 4.41 -8.42
C ARG A 54 7.59 5.09 -7.93
N ALA A 55 8.59 4.28 -7.62
CA ALA A 55 9.92 4.79 -7.39
C ALA A 55 10.44 5.46 -8.68
N LYS A 56 11.08 6.62 -8.53
CA LYS A 56 11.66 7.39 -9.64
C LYS A 56 13.16 7.32 -9.53
N GLU A 57 13.82 7.11 -10.66
CA GLU A 57 15.27 7.27 -10.75
C GLU A 57 15.59 8.77 -10.86
N LEU A 58 16.49 9.25 -10.01
CA LEU A 58 16.95 10.62 -9.97
C LEU A 58 18.38 10.71 -10.51
N LYS A 59 18.70 11.82 -11.16
CA LYS A 59 20.08 12.12 -11.60
C LYS A 59 20.92 12.75 -10.50
N GLN A 60 20.29 13.33 -9.49
CA GLN A 60 20.93 14.08 -8.43
C GLN A 60 20.22 13.80 -7.10
N ILE A 61 20.98 13.88 -6.01
CA ILE A 61 20.43 13.80 -4.66
C ILE A 61 19.45 14.97 -4.47
N PRO A 62 18.24 14.72 -3.97
CA PRO A 62 17.25 15.78 -3.81
C PRO A 62 17.70 16.81 -2.77
N ALA A 63 17.31 18.07 -2.98
CA ALA A 63 17.76 19.19 -2.14
C ALA A 63 17.32 19.07 -0.66
N ASN A 64 16.26 18.31 -0.39
CA ASN A 64 15.75 18.03 0.95
C ASN A 64 16.46 16.86 1.66
N PHE A 65 17.51 16.30 1.08
CA PHE A 65 18.23 15.19 1.69
C PHE A 65 18.94 15.62 2.99
N PRO A 66 18.87 14.83 4.08
CA PRO A 66 19.45 15.23 5.36
C PRO A 66 20.96 15.46 5.30
N THR A 67 21.40 16.67 5.65
CA THR A 67 22.81 17.10 5.59
C THR A 67 23.74 16.33 6.52
N GLY A 68 23.20 15.65 7.54
CA GLY A 68 23.98 14.84 8.48
C GLY A 68 24.37 13.46 7.97
N ILE A 69 23.83 13.00 6.83
CA ILE A 69 24.11 11.67 6.29
C ILE A 69 25.25 11.79 5.27
N PRO A 70 26.41 11.14 5.51
CA PRO A 70 27.54 11.20 4.60
C PRO A 70 27.21 10.50 3.28
N ILE A 71 27.70 11.05 2.18
CA ILE A 71 27.64 10.43 0.86
C ILE A 71 29.08 10.17 0.46
N TYR A 72 29.43 8.88 0.34
CA TYR A 72 30.82 8.43 0.21
C TYR A 72 31.52 8.98 -1.03
N ASP A 73 31.01 8.66 -2.21
CA ASP A 73 31.57 9.06 -3.50
C ASP A 73 30.45 9.63 -4.37
N LYS A 74 30.33 10.96 -4.40
CA LYS A 74 29.23 11.64 -5.11
C LYS A 74 29.37 11.58 -6.62
N ASP A 75 30.58 11.46 -7.13
CA ASP A 75 30.88 11.54 -8.55
C ASP A 75 30.72 10.17 -9.24
N ASN A 76 30.82 9.08 -8.47
CA ASN A 76 30.70 7.70 -8.96
C ASN A 76 29.42 6.99 -8.50
N ILE A 77 28.32 7.71 -8.32
CA ILE A 77 27.01 7.09 -8.02
C ILE A 77 26.45 6.44 -9.29
N ASP A 78 26.10 5.16 -9.23
CA ASP A 78 25.48 4.45 -10.36
C ASP A 78 23.99 4.77 -10.47
N LYS A 79 23.30 4.75 -9.32
CA LYS A 79 21.85 4.85 -9.28
C LYS A 79 21.36 5.55 -8.02
N ILE A 80 20.39 6.45 -8.22
CA ILE A 80 19.63 7.08 -7.14
C ILE A 80 18.15 6.78 -7.38
N THR A 81 17.51 6.10 -6.44
CA THR A 81 16.09 5.78 -6.48
C THR A 81 15.36 6.54 -5.39
N TYR A 82 14.28 7.23 -5.74
CA TYR A 82 13.47 8.01 -4.82
C TYR A 82 12.02 7.56 -4.83
N LEU A 83 11.47 7.31 -3.64
CA LEU A 83 10.05 7.08 -3.43
C LEU A 83 9.52 8.10 -2.43
N SER A 84 8.60 8.96 -2.87
CA SER A 84 7.99 9.92 -1.94
C SER A 84 7.07 9.22 -0.94
N GLY A 85 7.10 9.68 0.31
CA GLY A 85 6.22 9.17 1.36
C GLY A 85 4.74 9.34 1.03
N ALA A 86 4.38 10.44 0.34
CA ALA A 86 3.04 10.67 -0.19
C ALA A 86 2.60 9.62 -1.23
N GLN A 87 3.53 8.99 -1.95
CA GLN A 87 3.22 7.92 -2.90
C GLN A 87 3.21 6.55 -2.26
N LYS A 88 4.09 6.31 -1.27
CA LYS A 88 4.21 5.05 -0.52
C LYS A 88 2.87 4.62 0.10
N ASN A 89 2.07 5.57 0.58
CA ASN A 89 0.89 5.28 1.40
C ASN A 89 -0.46 5.50 0.71
N ARG A 90 -0.48 5.96 -0.54
CA ARG A 90 -1.74 6.29 -1.24
C ARG A 90 -2.78 5.17 -1.21
N GLY A 91 -2.37 3.92 -1.39
CA GLY A 91 -3.29 2.77 -1.32
C GLY A 91 -3.76 2.44 0.11
N LEU A 92 -2.88 2.58 1.10
CA LEU A 92 -3.16 2.28 2.51
C LEU A 92 -4.02 3.37 3.18
N GLU A 93 -3.82 4.63 2.81
CA GLU A 93 -4.67 5.74 3.21
C GLU A 93 -6.10 5.53 2.71
N ILE A 94 -6.29 5.25 1.42
CA ILE A 94 -7.63 5.01 0.84
C ILE A 94 -8.32 3.83 1.54
N ALA A 95 -7.60 2.73 1.77
CA ALA A 95 -8.12 1.55 2.44
C ALA A 95 -8.37 1.74 3.96
N GLY A 96 -7.59 2.60 4.63
CA GLY A 96 -7.69 2.84 6.07
C GLY A 96 -8.71 3.94 6.46
N TYR A 97 -8.95 4.92 5.58
CA TYR A 97 -9.92 5.99 5.85
C TYR A 97 -11.36 5.59 5.55
N LEU A 98 -11.60 4.77 4.51
CA LEU A 98 -12.96 4.38 4.09
C LEU A 98 -13.76 3.66 5.19
N PRO A 99 -13.21 2.65 5.90
CA PRO A 99 -13.92 2.00 7.00
C PRO A 99 -14.24 2.99 8.13
N LYS A 100 -13.30 3.90 8.47
CA LYS A 100 -13.48 4.86 9.56
C LYS A 100 -14.60 5.87 9.27
N PHE A 101 -14.76 6.33 8.03
CA PHE A 101 -15.81 7.28 7.64
C PHE A 101 -17.20 6.62 7.49
N VAL A 102 -17.26 5.38 7.00
CA VAL A 102 -18.52 4.67 6.75
C VAL A 102 -19.04 3.98 8.01
N LEU A 103 -18.15 3.47 8.88
CA LEU A 103 -18.54 2.76 10.10
C LEU A 103 -18.78 3.68 11.30
N SER A 104 -18.22 4.90 11.29
CA SER A 104 -18.40 5.91 12.35
C SER A 104 -19.89 6.23 12.62
N PRO A 105 -20.72 6.50 11.60
CA PRO A 105 -22.16 6.75 11.81
C PRO A 105 -22.92 5.50 12.22
N ILE A 106 -22.46 4.32 11.78
CA ILE A 106 -23.15 3.04 12.01
C ILE A 106 -22.91 2.56 13.44
N MET A 107 -21.71 2.69 14.00
CA MET A 107 -21.44 2.37 15.42
C MET A 107 -22.33 3.20 16.36
N LEU A 108 -22.49 4.49 16.10
CA LEU A 108 -23.37 5.39 16.88
C LEU A 108 -24.85 4.98 16.80
N LEU A 109 -25.28 4.37 15.69
CA LEU A 109 -26.65 3.88 15.50
C LEU A 109 -26.90 2.49 16.10
N VAL A 110 -25.87 1.64 16.15
CA VAL A 110 -25.94 0.29 16.73
C VAL A 110 -25.95 0.34 18.25
N GLU A 111 -25.13 1.20 18.86
CA GLU A 111 -25.09 1.39 20.32
C GLU A 111 -26.43 1.92 20.87
N LYS A 112 -27.14 2.72 20.07
CA LYS A 112 -28.49 3.23 20.37
C LYS A 112 -29.59 2.16 20.30
N LYS A 113 -29.33 1.02 19.64
CA LYS A 113 -30.31 -0.09 19.46
C LYS A 113 -30.11 -1.25 20.44
N THR A 114 -28.95 -1.36 21.08
CA THR A 114 -28.64 -2.42 22.05
C THR A 114 -28.85 -2.02 23.51
N LEU A 115 -29.22 -0.77 23.78
CA LEU A 115 -29.56 -0.30 25.13
C LEU A 115 -31.08 -0.15 25.25
N GLU A 116 -31.72 -1.11 25.93
CA GLU A 116 -33.09 -0.96 26.41
C GLU A 116 -33.23 0.26 27.35
N PRO A 117 -34.43 0.85 27.46
CA PRO A 117 -34.64 2.13 28.10
C PRO A 117 -34.67 1.96 29.61
N SER A 118 -33.50 1.80 30.23
CA SER A 118 -33.40 1.99 31.66
C SER A 118 -32.06 2.59 32.02
N GLN A 119 -32.16 3.65 32.81
CA GLN A 119 -31.10 4.45 33.41
C GLN A 119 -30.54 5.58 32.53
N ASN A 120 -30.61 6.77 33.12
CA ASN A 120 -29.95 8.00 32.69
C ASN A 120 -28.44 7.76 32.57
N ILE A 121 -28.01 7.18 31.45
CA ILE A 121 -26.63 7.26 31.02
C ILE A 121 -26.60 8.51 30.14
N GLN A 122 -26.22 9.63 30.74
CA GLN A 122 -25.56 10.69 29.97
C GLN A 122 -24.30 10.03 29.42
N ALA A 123 -24.41 9.46 28.22
CA ALA A 123 -23.26 9.06 27.44
C ALA A 123 -22.53 10.36 27.09
N GLU A 124 -21.58 10.74 27.94
CA GLU A 124 -20.60 11.75 27.65
C GLU A 124 -19.75 11.17 26.51
N TYR A 125 -20.17 11.48 25.29
CA TYR A 125 -19.46 11.08 24.08
C TYR A 125 -18.06 11.68 24.15
N ASP A 126 -17.06 10.84 24.40
CA ASP A 126 -15.66 11.25 24.41
C ASP A 126 -15.16 11.43 22.97
N TRP A 127 -15.63 12.51 22.33
CA TRP A 127 -15.23 12.97 21.01
C TRP A 127 -13.72 13.21 20.91
N LYS A 128 -13.03 13.38 22.05
CA LYS A 128 -11.59 13.56 22.12
C LYS A 128 -10.86 12.27 21.74
N ASN A 129 -11.31 11.12 22.24
CA ASN A 129 -10.74 9.81 21.90
C ASN A 129 -10.99 9.40 20.43
N ILE A 130 -12.14 9.77 19.88
CA ILE A 130 -12.44 9.54 18.45
C ILE A 130 -11.52 10.40 17.57
N ASN A 131 -11.32 11.66 17.94
CA ASN A 131 -10.40 12.56 17.22
C ASN A 131 -8.95 12.04 17.26
N GLU A 132 -8.51 11.47 18.40
CA GLU A 132 -7.18 10.86 18.52
C GLU A 132 -7.02 9.58 17.66
N LEU A 133 -8.06 8.76 17.54
CA LEU A 133 -8.08 7.58 16.65
C LEU A 133 -8.15 7.93 15.16
N ILE A 134 -8.72 9.09 14.81
CA ILE A 134 -8.73 9.65 13.45
C ILE A 134 -7.36 10.25 13.11
N LYS A 135 -6.69 10.89 14.08
CA LYS A 135 -5.42 11.60 13.87
C LYS A 135 -4.18 10.70 13.90
N LYS A 136 -4.25 9.47 14.39
CA LYS A 136 -3.12 8.53 14.31
C LYS A 136 -2.83 8.17 12.84
N PRO A 137 -1.66 8.54 12.30
CA PRO A 137 -1.29 8.15 10.95
C PRO A 137 -1.22 6.62 10.89
N ILE A 138 -1.93 6.05 9.91
CA ILE A 138 -1.98 4.59 9.71
C ILE A 138 -0.72 4.10 8.97
N ALA A 139 0.03 5.02 8.34
CA ALA A 139 1.12 4.69 7.45
C ALA A 139 2.33 5.62 7.62
N ASP A 140 3.53 5.09 7.35
CA ASP A 140 4.81 5.81 7.46
C ASP A 140 5.00 6.76 6.27
N HIS A 141 4.77 8.07 6.47
CA HIS A 141 4.85 9.10 5.42
C HIS A 141 6.28 9.57 5.11
N ARG A 142 7.32 8.90 5.61
CA ARG A 142 8.70 9.22 5.25
C ARG A 142 8.99 8.83 3.80
N SER A 143 9.76 9.67 3.12
CA SER A 143 10.31 9.38 1.81
C SER A 143 11.52 8.46 1.91
N ILE A 144 11.72 7.65 0.88
CA ILE A 144 12.82 6.71 0.77
C ILE A 144 13.75 7.19 -0.33
N LEU A 145 15.02 7.41 -0.01
CA LEU A 145 16.09 7.57 -0.99
C LEU A 145 17.04 6.38 -0.88
N GLN A 146 17.30 5.73 -2.00
CA GLN A 146 18.30 4.69 -2.13
C GLN A 146 19.39 5.17 -3.09
N ILE A 147 20.65 5.06 -2.67
CA ILE A 147 21.83 5.39 -3.47
C ILE A 147 22.66 4.12 -3.60
N GLU A 148 23.07 3.80 -4.81
CA GLU A 148 23.78 2.57 -5.15
C GLU A 148 25.10 2.88 -5.87
N TRP A 149 26.12 2.10 -5.53
CA TRP A 149 27.46 2.12 -6.12
C TRP A 149 27.91 0.69 -6.40
N SER A 150 28.67 0.51 -7.48
CA SER A 150 29.18 -0.77 -7.92
C SER A 150 30.65 -0.64 -8.32
N GLY A 151 31.45 -1.67 -8.05
CA GLY A 151 32.87 -1.71 -8.45
C GLY A 151 33.71 -0.58 -7.86
N LEU A 152 33.47 -0.23 -6.60
CA LEU A 152 34.22 0.82 -5.91
C LEU A 152 35.68 0.38 -5.70
N PRO A 153 36.67 1.28 -5.93
CA PRO A 153 38.09 0.93 -5.77
C PRO A 153 38.52 0.77 -4.31
N ALA A 154 37.71 1.25 -3.36
CA ALA A 154 38.02 1.23 -1.95
C ALA A 154 37.60 -0.08 -1.27
N GLU A 155 38.39 -0.48 -0.28
CA GLU A 155 38.14 -1.69 0.50
C GLU A 155 36.85 -1.58 1.35
N PRO A 156 36.07 -2.68 1.49
CA PRO A 156 34.80 -2.66 2.21
C PRO A 156 34.91 -2.15 3.65
N GLU A 157 35.96 -2.55 4.36
CA GLU A 157 36.19 -2.16 5.75
C GLU A 157 36.50 -0.67 5.87
N PHE A 158 37.22 -0.10 4.90
CA PHE A 158 37.47 1.35 4.87
C PHE A 158 36.17 2.13 4.70
N ILE A 159 35.32 1.74 3.75
CA ILE A 159 34.03 2.39 3.48
C ILE A 159 33.14 2.32 4.73
N LYS A 160 33.04 1.14 5.34
CA LYS A 160 32.27 0.90 6.55
C LYS A 160 32.75 1.78 7.71
N SER A 161 34.06 1.81 7.97
CA SER A 161 34.64 2.64 9.02
C SER A 161 34.38 4.12 8.79
N PHE A 162 34.61 4.61 7.57
CA PHE A 162 34.32 5.99 7.19
C PHE A 162 32.86 6.36 7.45
N LEU A 163 31.91 5.56 6.97
CA LEU A 163 30.48 5.83 7.14
C LEU A 163 30.08 5.81 8.62
N ILE A 164 30.55 4.84 9.39
CA ILE A 164 30.25 4.74 10.82
C ILE A 164 30.81 5.95 11.58
N GLU A 165 32.05 6.37 11.30
CA GLU A 165 32.67 7.53 11.94
C GLU A 165 31.92 8.84 11.66
N GLU A 166 31.48 9.04 10.42
CA GLU A 166 30.68 10.22 10.06
C GLU A 166 29.26 10.16 10.66
N LEU A 167 28.60 9.00 10.63
CA LEU A 167 27.25 8.83 11.18
C LEU A 167 27.20 9.00 12.70
N LYS A 168 28.21 8.53 13.43
CA LYS A 168 28.33 8.67 14.90
C LYS A 168 28.23 10.12 15.39
N LYS A 169 28.53 11.10 14.54
CA LYS A 169 28.43 12.53 14.89
C LYS A 169 26.98 12.97 15.15
N ASN A 170 26.01 12.31 14.51
CA ASN A 170 24.61 12.77 14.50
C ASN A 170 23.55 11.66 14.67
N TYR A 171 23.95 10.39 14.63
CA TYR A 171 23.06 9.22 14.58
C TYR A 171 23.54 8.12 15.52
N TYR A 172 22.59 7.35 16.05
CA TYR A 172 22.86 6.04 16.64
C TYR A 172 22.99 5.01 15.53
N TYR A 173 23.86 4.01 15.68
CA TYR A 173 24.03 2.94 14.71
C TYR A 173 24.13 1.58 15.40
N GLU A 174 23.73 0.54 14.68
CA GLU A 174 23.79 -0.85 15.11
C GLU A 174 24.26 -1.73 13.95
N ILE A 175 25.26 -2.58 14.23
CA ILE A 175 25.75 -3.55 13.23
C ILE A 175 24.77 -4.73 13.21
N THR A 176 24.17 -4.99 12.05
CA THR A 176 23.13 -6.01 11.88
C THR A 176 23.70 -7.29 11.27
N ALA A 177 24.69 -7.17 10.40
CA ALA A 177 25.41 -8.31 9.85
C ALA A 177 26.88 -7.96 9.58
N ASN A 178 27.77 -8.88 9.90
CA ASN A 178 29.17 -8.84 9.52
C ASN A 178 29.60 -10.28 9.20
N SER A 179 29.71 -10.58 7.92
CA SER A 179 30.01 -11.91 7.39
C SER A 179 31.18 -11.84 6.41
N GLU A 180 31.62 -12.99 5.91
CA GLU A 180 32.72 -13.07 4.93
C GLU A 180 32.45 -12.26 3.66
N ASN A 181 31.19 -12.14 3.23
CA ASN A 181 30.83 -11.54 1.94
C ASN A 181 30.01 -10.24 2.06
N ILE A 182 29.44 -9.96 3.24
CA ILE A 182 28.49 -8.86 3.44
C ILE A 182 28.73 -8.18 4.77
N ASP A 183 28.73 -6.85 4.76
CA ASP A 183 28.55 -6.00 5.92
C ASP A 183 27.23 -5.24 5.82
N GLN A 184 26.48 -5.20 6.92
CA GLN A 184 25.23 -4.47 7.03
C GLN A 184 25.11 -3.80 8.39
N PHE A 185 24.70 -2.54 8.38
CA PHE A 185 24.36 -1.82 9.59
C PHE A 185 23.19 -0.87 9.36
N ILE A 186 22.49 -0.57 10.43
CA ILE A 186 21.39 0.39 10.46
C ILE A 186 21.80 1.61 11.29
N PHE A 187 21.21 2.76 10.98
CA PHE A 187 21.37 3.98 11.76
C PHE A 187 20.04 4.70 11.92
N ASN A 188 19.86 5.41 13.03
CA ASN A 188 18.66 6.18 13.29
C ASN A 188 18.95 7.45 14.08
N SER A 189 18.06 8.43 13.92
CA SER A 189 17.99 9.62 14.77
C SER A 189 16.52 9.79 15.20
N PRO A 190 16.15 9.32 16.39
CA PRO A 190 14.77 9.40 16.88
C PRO A 190 14.25 10.84 16.88
N ASN A 191 15.11 11.80 17.21
CA ASN A 191 14.77 13.23 17.27
C ASN A 191 14.46 13.82 15.88
N LYS A 192 15.10 13.32 14.82
CA LYS A 192 14.91 13.80 13.44
C LYS A 192 13.93 12.95 12.64
N ASN A 193 13.40 11.86 13.23
CA ASN A 193 12.57 10.87 12.54
C ASN A 193 13.26 10.29 11.28
N ILE A 194 14.58 10.12 11.34
CA ILE A 194 15.39 9.58 10.23
C ILE A 194 15.87 8.18 10.60
N GLU A 195 15.81 7.29 9.63
CA GLU A 195 16.30 5.91 9.73
C GLU A 195 16.98 5.53 8.41
N GLY A 196 18.05 4.77 8.47
CA GLY A 196 18.69 4.28 7.27
C GLY A 196 19.44 2.98 7.49
N SER A 197 19.83 2.38 6.38
CA SER A 197 20.64 1.17 6.36
C SER A 197 21.70 1.28 5.29
N VAL A 198 22.82 0.64 5.58
CA VAL A 198 23.93 0.50 4.65
C VAL A 198 24.16 -0.99 4.44
N TYR A 199 24.32 -1.36 3.17
CA TYR A 199 24.68 -2.69 2.73
C TYR A 199 25.95 -2.61 1.90
N ILE A 200 26.96 -3.40 2.24
CA ILE A 200 28.25 -3.45 1.54
C ILE A 200 28.52 -4.91 1.19
N GLN A 201 28.64 -5.18 -0.10
CA GLN A 201 29.05 -6.47 -0.63
C GLN A 201 30.55 -6.46 -0.88
N LYS A 202 31.25 -7.36 -0.20
CA LYS A 202 32.70 -7.56 -0.33
C LYS A 202 32.99 -8.23 -1.67
N ASN A 203 34.12 -7.86 -2.26
CA ASN A 203 34.58 -8.51 -3.49
C ASN A 203 35.08 -9.92 -3.21
N ASP A 204 35.19 -10.72 -4.27
CA ASP A 204 35.98 -11.95 -4.27
C ASP A 204 37.40 -11.65 -3.73
N PRO A 205 38.00 -12.49 -2.85
CA PRO A 205 39.34 -12.29 -2.31
C PRO A 205 40.44 -12.03 -3.36
N SER A 206 40.21 -12.46 -4.61
CA SER A 206 41.12 -12.25 -5.74
C SER A 206 41.05 -10.85 -6.38
N LYS A 207 40.05 -10.04 -6.03
CA LYS A 207 39.83 -8.70 -6.57
C LYS A 207 39.89 -7.65 -5.46
N LYS A 208 40.46 -6.50 -5.76
CA LYS A 208 40.53 -5.37 -4.83
C LYS A 208 39.24 -4.55 -4.86
N GLY A 209 38.95 -3.90 -3.75
CA GLY A 209 37.82 -2.97 -3.64
C GLY A 209 36.51 -3.62 -3.22
N THR A 210 35.41 -2.94 -3.51
CA THR A 210 34.06 -3.30 -3.05
C THR A 210 33.16 -3.53 -4.27
N ASP A 211 32.49 -4.69 -4.32
CA ASP A 211 31.66 -5.03 -5.47
C ASP A 211 30.40 -4.18 -5.54
N TYR A 212 29.75 -3.96 -4.40
CA TYR A 212 28.52 -3.20 -4.34
C TYR A 212 28.32 -2.52 -2.98
N MET A 213 27.74 -1.32 -3.00
CA MET A 213 27.29 -0.62 -1.82
C MET A 213 25.92 0.00 -2.07
N SER A 214 25.04 -0.08 -1.06
CA SER A 214 23.75 0.61 -1.06
C SER A 214 23.54 1.36 0.25
N LEU A 215 23.12 2.62 0.14
CA LEU A 215 22.64 3.45 1.24
C LEU A 215 21.14 3.68 1.05
N ILE A 216 20.32 3.22 1.99
CA ILE A 216 18.88 3.45 2.00
C ILE A 216 18.55 4.36 3.17
N VAL A 217 17.80 5.44 2.92
CA VAL A 217 17.42 6.43 3.92
C VAL A 217 15.93 6.70 3.86
N ASN A 218 15.27 6.52 5.00
CA ASN A 218 13.91 6.97 5.28
C ASN A 218 13.97 8.30 6.03
N TYR A 219 13.41 9.36 5.47
CA TYR A 219 13.41 10.70 6.07
C TYR A 219 12.11 11.46 5.77
N PRO A 220 11.66 12.36 6.66
CA PRO A 220 10.46 13.17 6.41
C PRO A 220 10.69 14.14 5.24
N GLU A 221 9.65 14.34 4.41
CA GLU A 221 9.61 15.49 3.49
C GLU A 221 9.33 16.76 4.32
N GLU A 222 10.19 17.77 4.23
CA GLU A 222 9.89 19.14 4.69
C GLU A 222 9.00 19.89 3.69
#